data_AF-A0A7S3N905-F1
#
_entry.id   AF-A0A7S3N905-F1
#
_cell.length_a   1.000
_cell.length_b   1.000
_cell.length_c   1.000
_cell.angle_alpha   90.00
_cell.angle_beta   90.00
_cell.angle_gamma   90.00
#
_symmetry.space_group_name_H-M   'P 1'
#
loop_
_entity.id
_entity.type
_entity.pdbx_description
1 polymer ?
#
loop_
_entity_poly.entity_id
_entity_poly.type
_entity_poly.pdbx_seq_one_letter_code
_entity_poly.pdbx_strand_id
1 'polypeptide(L)'
;GRYYITVQLDEFSENKRTELSDELTNPLFISNNFSFPLRSAQVEVWQKIRFSLYKVAKEKYATKDSVKCIGECILELGQLAKLINNPENMGVKQSLSFVKIHHEEEYQIGRV
;
A
#
# COMPACT_ATOMS: atom_id res chain seq x y z
N GLY A 1 -11.09 -14.63 11.09
CA GLY A 1 -9.99 -14.62 10.10
C GLY A 1 -9.16 -13.41 10.39
N ARG A 2 -7.84 -13.53 10.34
CA ARG A 2 -6.92 -12.43 10.66
C ARG A 2 -6.59 -11.63 9.41
N TYR A 3 -6.21 -10.37 9.55
CA TYR A 3 -5.85 -9.52 8.42
C TYR A 3 -4.48 -8.89 8.62
N TYR A 4 -3.77 -8.62 7.54
CA TYR A 4 -2.59 -7.75 7.55
C TYR A 4 -2.47 -7.04 6.21
N ILE A 5 -1.78 -5.91 6.21
CA ILE A 5 -1.47 -5.13 5.01
C ILE A 5 0.01 -5.25 4.73
N THR A 6 0.38 -5.46 3.46
CA THR A 6 1.74 -5.24 2.98
C THR A 6 1.84 -3.91 2.28
N VAL A 7 3.00 -3.29 2.40
CA VAL A 7 3.37 -2.07 1.69
C VAL A 7 4.67 -2.34 0.94
N GLN A 8 4.67 -2.05 -0.36
CA GLN A 8 5.81 -2.26 -1.24
C GLN A 8 6.07 -1.01 -2.08
N LEU A 9 7.32 -0.58 -2.19
CA LEU A 9 7.74 0.49 -3.10
C LEU A 9 8.30 -0.12 -4.39
N ASP A 10 7.57 -0.14 -5.49
CA ASP A 10 7.95 -0.85 -6.71
C ASP A 10 8.04 -2.38 -6.53
N GLU A 11 8.04 -3.11 -7.64
CA GLU A 11 7.96 -4.58 -7.64
C GLU A 11 9.20 -5.28 -7.06
N PHE A 12 10.34 -4.56 -7.01
CA PHE A 12 11.64 -5.09 -6.58
C PHE A 12 12.12 -4.56 -5.23
N SER A 13 11.30 -3.83 -4.46
CA SER A 13 11.69 -3.42 -3.11
C SER A 13 11.32 -4.44 -2.05
N GLU A 14 11.92 -4.22 -0.87
CA GLU A 14 11.53 -4.86 0.37
C GLU A 14 10.03 -4.70 0.64
N ASN A 15 9.35 -5.82 0.86
CA ASN A 15 7.97 -5.82 1.33
C ASN A 15 7.95 -5.60 2.85
N LYS A 16 7.33 -4.50 3.29
CA LYS A 16 7.03 -4.27 4.71
C LYS A 16 5.59 -4.68 4.98
N ARG A 17 5.27 -5.05 6.22
CA ARG A 17 3.92 -5.46 6.59
C ARG A 17 3.52 -4.98 7.97
N THR A 18 2.21 -4.83 8.17
CA THR A 18 1.62 -4.67 9.50
C THR A 18 1.68 -5.98 10.28
N GLU A 19 1.41 -5.89 11.58
CA GLU A 19 1.01 -7.04 12.37
C GLU A 19 -0.35 -7.61 11.93
N LEU A 20 -0.69 -8.79 12.46
CA LEU A 20 -1.98 -9.41 12.25
C LEU A 20 -3.03 -8.74 13.14
N SER A 21 -4.13 -8.31 12.55
CA SER A 21 -5.33 -7.88 13.27
C SER A 21 -6.33 -9.05 13.33
N ASP A 22 -6.82 -9.36 14.53
CA ASP A 22 -7.88 -10.34 14.77
C ASP A 22 -9.30 -9.76 14.57
N GLU A 23 -9.40 -8.44 14.39
CA GLU A 23 -10.67 -7.76 14.20
C GLU A 23 -11.32 -8.16 12.87
N LEU A 24 -12.58 -8.60 12.93
CA LEU A 24 -13.30 -9.12 11.77
C LEU A 24 -13.82 -8.01 10.84
N THR A 25 -14.07 -6.83 11.40
CA THR A 25 -14.64 -5.65 10.73
C THR A 25 -13.82 -4.43 11.10
N ASN A 26 -13.37 -3.65 10.12
CA ASN A 26 -12.53 -2.46 10.27
C ASN A 26 -11.21 -2.72 11.06
N PRO A 27 -10.34 -3.60 10.56
CA PRO A 27 -9.13 -3.98 11.28
C PRO A 27 -8.23 -2.77 11.55
N LEU A 28 -7.88 -2.60 12.83
CA LEU A 28 -6.89 -1.63 13.27
C LEU A 28 -5.47 -2.21 13.24
N PHE A 29 -4.53 -1.36 12.85
CA PHE A 29 -3.10 -1.69 12.82
C PHE A 29 -2.29 -0.64 13.61
N ILE A 30 -1.48 -1.11 14.54
CA ILE A 30 -0.49 -0.35 15.31
C ILE A 30 0.62 0.12 14.37
N SER A 31 1.12 -0.77 13.51
CA SER A 31 2.12 -0.40 12.50
C SER A 31 1.43 0.37 11.38
N ASN A 32 1.48 1.70 11.44
CA ASN A 32 0.83 2.59 10.48
C ASN A 32 1.78 3.55 9.76
N ASN A 33 3.08 3.42 10.00
CA ASN A 33 4.12 4.22 9.38
C ASN A 33 5.22 3.30 8.80
N PHE A 34 5.57 3.50 7.54
CA PHE A 34 6.55 2.70 6.82
C PHE A 34 7.55 3.61 6.10
N SER A 35 8.84 3.37 6.34
CA SER A 35 9.93 4.10 5.69
C SER A 35 10.62 3.24 4.64
N PHE A 36 10.71 3.76 3.41
CA PHE A 36 11.41 3.12 2.30
C PHE A 36 12.54 4.02 1.81
N PRO A 37 13.78 3.51 1.72
CA PRO A 37 14.89 4.28 1.17
C PRO A 37 14.73 4.41 -0.35
N LEU A 38 14.90 5.63 -0.88
CA LEU A 38 14.93 5.89 -2.32
C LEU A 38 16.34 5.65 -2.85
N ARG A 39 16.47 4.95 -3.98
CA ARG A 39 17.77 4.58 -4.55
C ARG A 39 18.57 5.78 -5.05
N SER A 40 17.89 6.80 -5.58
CA SER A 40 18.48 7.98 -6.22
C SER A 40 18.28 9.27 -5.40
N ALA A 41 17.86 9.16 -4.13
CA ALA A 41 17.38 10.28 -3.30
C ALA A 41 16.26 11.12 -3.95
N GLN A 42 15.69 10.63 -5.04
CA GLN A 42 14.62 11.25 -5.81
C GLN A 42 13.51 10.23 -6.01
N VAL A 43 12.30 10.74 -6.17
CA VAL A 43 11.15 9.94 -6.57
C VAL A 43 11.10 9.92 -8.09
N GLU A 44 11.11 8.74 -8.69
CA GLU A 44 11.02 8.61 -10.14
C GLU A 44 9.56 8.54 -10.60
N VAL A 45 9.29 8.98 -11.84
CA VAL A 45 7.92 9.14 -12.35
C VAL A 45 7.17 7.81 -12.41
N TRP A 46 7.89 6.71 -12.64
CA TRP A 46 7.33 5.38 -12.74
C TRP A 46 7.17 4.68 -11.38
N GLN A 47 7.62 5.29 -10.28
CA GLN A 47 7.56 4.63 -8.97
C GLN A 47 6.14 4.56 -8.45
N LYS A 48 5.83 3.47 -7.75
CA LYS A 48 4.51 3.20 -7.18
C LYS A 48 4.60 2.55 -5.81
N ILE A 49 3.73 2.96 -4.89
CA ILE A 49 3.54 2.25 -3.62
C ILE A 49 2.32 1.36 -3.77
N ARG A 50 2.53 0.06 -3.58
CA ARG A 50 1.46 -0.95 -3.58
C ARG A 50 1.10 -1.29 -2.15
N PHE A 51 -0.19 -1.17 -1.84
CA PHE A 51 -0.80 -1.66 -0.61
C PHE A 51 -1.62 -2.89 -0.95
N SER A 52 -1.32 -4.02 -0.31
CA SER A 52 -2.07 -5.27 -0.54
C SER A 52 -2.61 -5.79 0.79
N LEU A 53 -3.92 -6.01 0.83
CA LEU A 53 -4.62 -6.51 2.02
C LEU A 53 -4.77 -8.02 1.92
N TYR A 54 -4.32 -8.72 2.96
CA TYR A 54 -4.39 -10.17 3.04
C TYR A 54 -5.32 -10.62 4.16
N LYS A 55 -6.08 -11.68 3.88
CA LYS A 55 -6.86 -12.43 4.87
C LYS A 55 -6.16 -13.75 5.15
N VAL A 56 -5.95 -14.02 6.43
CA VAL A 56 -5.39 -15.26 6.95
C VAL A 56 -6.52 -16.08 7.57
N ALA A 57 -6.78 -17.25 7.02
CA ALA A 57 -7.73 -18.22 7.54
C ALA A 57 -6.97 -19.37 8.20
N LYS A 58 -7.40 -19.72 9.43
CA LYS A 58 -6.92 -20.90 10.12
C LYS A 58 -7.87 -22.04 9.79
N GLU A 59 -7.44 -22.95 8.95
CA GLU A 59 -8.23 -24.13 8.61
C GLU A 59 -8.12 -25.16 9.75
N LYS A 60 -9.26 -25.72 10.18
CA LYS A 60 -9.35 -26.61 11.36
C LYS A 60 -8.44 -27.85 11.28
N TYR A 61 -8.04 -28.26 10.08
CA TYR A 61 -7.25 -29.47 9.83
C TYR A 61 -5.95 -29.22 9.06
N ALA A 62 -5.62 -27.97 8.75
CA ALA A 62 -4.40 -27.64 8.05
C ALA A 62 -3.26 -27.33 9.03
N THR A 63 -2.06 -27.81 8.72
CA THR A 63 -0.84 -27.48 9.46
C THR A 63 -0.29 -26.09 9.15
N LYS A 64 -0.84 -25.40 8.13
CA LYS A 64 -0.46 -24.06 7.73
C LYS A 64 -1.70 -23.18 7.58
N ASP A 65 -1.56 -21.93 8.00
CA ASP A 65 -2.57 -20.90 7.75
C ASP A 65 -2.67 -20.64 6.24
N SER A 66 -3.90 -20.55 5.71
CA SER A 66 -4.12 -20.14 4.33
C SER A 66 -4.19 -18.62 4.23
N VAL A 67 -3.48 -18.05 3.25
CA VAL A 67 -3.36 -16.61 3.06
C VAL A 67 -3.91 -16.25 1.68
N LYS A 68 -4.85 -15.31 1.64
CA LYS A 68 -5.49 -14.83 0.41
C LYS A 68 -5.39 -13.32 0.32
N CYS A 69 -4.89 -12.79 -0.80
CA CYS A 69 -5.02 -11.37 -1.12
C CYS A 69 -6.49 -11.05 -1.40
N ILE A 70 -7.05 -10.07 -0.71
CA ILE A 70 -8.46 -9.68 -0.84
C ILE A 70 -8.66 -8.32 -1.51
N GLY A 71 -7.59 -7.56 -1.71
CA GLY A 71 -7.65 -6.31 -2.46
C GLY A 71 -6.31 -5.60 -2.48
N GLU A 72 -6.13 -4.77 -3.51
CA GLU A 72 -4.92 -3.97 -3.68
C GLU A 72 -5.30 -2.51 -3.98
N CYS A 73 -4.43 -1.61 -3.53
CA CYS A 73 -4.48 -0.19 -3.84
C CYS A 73 -3.08 0.24 -4.28
N ILE A 74 -3.01 0.96 -5.40
CA ILE A 74 -1.73 1.46 -5.93
C ILE A 74 -1.75 2.98 -5.85
N LEU A 75 -0.69 3.53 -5.26
CA LEU A 75 -0.39 4.96 -5.26
C LEU A 75 0.76 5.21 -6.22
N GLU A 76 0.47 5.89 -7.34
CA GLU A 76 1.48 6.33 -8.28
C GLU A 76 2.23 7.55 -7.74
N LEU A 77 3.55 7.47 -7.67
CA LEU A 77 4.37 8.54 -7.14
C LEU A 77 4.80 9.55 -8.20
N GLY A 78 4.55 9.30 -9.49
CA GLY A 78 4.97 10.21 -10.55
C GLY A 78 4.36 11.60 -10.49
N GLN A 79 3.14 11.73 -9.95
CA GLN A 79 2.54 13.03 -9.69
C GLN A 79 3.19 13.77 -8.51
N LEU A 80 3.81 13.02 -7.59
CA LEU A 80 4.56 13.53 -6.44
C LEU A 80 6.03 13.83 -6.77
N ALA A 81 6.60 13.16 -7.78
CA ALA A 81 7.98 13.35 -8.22
C ALA A 81 8.32 14.82 -8.56
N LYS A 82 7.39 15.53 -9.23
CA LYS A 82 7.56 16.96 -9.56
C LYS A 82 7.58 17.88 -8.34
N LEU A 83 7.06 17.41 -7.21
CA LEU A 83 6.88 18.19 -5.98
C LEU A 83 7.95 17.93 -4.94
N ILE A 84 8.34 16.67 -4.80
CA ILE A 84 9.42 16.25 -3.89
C ILE A 84 10.77 16.76 -4.42
N ASN A 85 10.92 16.83 -5.74
CA ASN A 85 12.11 17.39 -6.37
C ASN A 85 12.06 18.93 -6.48
N ASN A 86 11.13 19.62 -5.79
CA ASN A 86 11.06 21.08 -5.81
C ASN A 86 12.21 21.70 -4.98
N PRO A 87 13.21 22.34 -5.61
CA PRO A 87 14.37 22.89 -4.90
C PRO A 87 14.03 24.15 -4.09
N GLU A 88 12.84 24.75 -4.26
CA GLU A 88 12.49 26.06 -3.68
C GLU A 88 11.78 26.00 -2.31
N ASN A 89 11.62 24.81 -1.72
CA ASN A 89 11.06 24.65 -0.36
C ASN A 89 9.65 25.23 -0.14
N MET A 90 8.89 25.49 -1.22
CA MET A 90 7.50 25.91 -1.12
C MET A 90 6.61 24.72 -0.74
N GLY A 91 5.91 24.82 0.39
CA GLY A 91 4.96 23.81 0.84
C GLY A 91 3.82 23.67 -0.17
N VAL A 92 3.62 22.46 -0.69
CA VAL A 92 2.56 22.20 -1.68
C VAL A 92 1.45 21.35 -1.08
N LYS A 93 0.21 21.80 -1.25
CA LYS A 93 -1.01 21.07 -0.89
C LYS A 93 -1.49 20.30 -2.13
N GLN A 94 -1.65 18.98 -2.03
CA GLN A 94 -2.08 18.16 -3.17
C GLN A 94 -3.21 17.19 -2.81
N SER A 95 -4.03 16.88 -3.81
CA SER A 95 -5.09 15.88 -3.76
C SER A 95 -4.53 14.54 -4.22
N LEU A 96 -4.55 13.53 -3.35
CA LEU A 96 -4.13 12.17 -3.68
C LEU A 96 -5.28 11.44 -4.38
N SER A 97 -5.02 10.88 -5.55
CA SER A 97 -5.96 10.01 -6.26
C SER A 97 -5.57 8.56 -6.02
N PHE A 98 -6.51 7.76 -5.53
CA PHE A 98 -6.28 6.35 -5.24
C PHE A 98 -6.97 5.49 -6.28
N VAL A 99 -6.30 4.47 -6.80
CA VAL A 99 -6.92 3.48 -7.68
C VAL A 99 -7.07 2.17 -6.89
N LYS A 100 -8.30 1.70 -6.78
CA LYS A 100 -8.61 0.38 -6.22
C LYS A 100 -8.64 -0.63 -7.36
N ILE A 101 -7.93 -1.73 -7.18
CA ILE A 101 -7.93 -2.84 -8.14
C ILE A 101 -8.63 -4.02 -7.50
N HIS A 102 -9.63 -4.57 -8.18
CA HIS A 102 -10.37 -5.76 -7.75
C HIS A 102 -10.56 -6.68 -8.95
N HIS A 103 -9.88 -7.84 -8.95
CA HIS A 103 -10.02 -8.87 -10.00
C HIS A 103 -9.84 -8.31 -11.43
N GLU A 104 -8.72 -7.60 -11.69
CA GLU A 104 -8.35 -7.00 -13.00
C GLU A 104 -9.16 -5.78 -13.43
N GLU A 105 -10.17 -5.37 -12.67
CA GLU A 105 -10.92 -4.13 -12.92
C GLU A 105 -10.39 -2.97 -12.06
N GLU A 106 -10.14 -1.84 -12.72
CA GLU A 106 -9.69 -0.59 -12.09
C GLU A 106 -10.88 0.29 -11.72
N TYR A 107 -10.94 0.70 -10.45
CA TYR A 107 -11.93 1.62 -9.92
C TYR A 107 -11.22 2.84 -9.34
N GLN A 108 -11.55 4.03 -9.85
CA GLN A 108 -11.00 5.29 -9.35
C GLN A 108 -11.68 5.67 -8.03
N ILE A 109 -10.90 5.84 -6.96
CA ILE A 109 -11.38 6.30 -5.66
C ILE A 109 -10.92 7.75 -5.46
N GLY A 110 -11.85 8.68 -5.60
CA GLY A 110 -11.67 10.11 -5.39
C GLY A 110 -13.03 10.82 -5.18
N ARG A 111 -13.03 11.94 -4.44
CA ARG A 111 -14.23 12.76 -4.19
C ARG A 111 -14.62 13.56 -5.44
N VAL A 112 -15.92 13.65 -5.70
CA VAL A 112 -16.56 14.74 -6.48
C VAL A 112 -16.32 16.07 -5.76
#